data_AF-A0A015XGH6-F1
#
_entry.id   AF-A0A015XGH6-F1
#
_cell.length_a   1.000
_cell.length_b   1.000
_cell.length_c   1.000
_cell.angle_alpha   90.00
_cell.angle_beta   90.00
_cell.angle_gamma   90.00
#
_symmetry.space_group_name_H-M   'P 1'
#
loop_
_entity.id
_entity.type
_entity.pdbx_description
1 polymer ?
#
loop_
_entity_poly.entity_id
_entity_poly.type
_entity_poly.pdbx_seq_one_letter_code
_entity_poly.pdbx_strand_id
1 'polypeptide(L)'
;MFDGEFEAWIHGPVNREIYNRFNSTKYLYSEINIDDCMNHNVSLSSEDAEFIDFILENYLKYSGAELERLSHNEMPWIETRGDLNVNERCDKVITPELMIEYYGKKWETIKS
;
A
#
# COMPACT_ATOMS: atom_id res chain seq x y z
N MET A 1 1.56 9.87 10.29
CA MET A 1 2.01 8.70 9.48
C MET A 1 2.01 7.41 10.32
N PHE A 2 2.07 6.22 9.69
CA PHE A 2 2.12 4.93 10.39
C PHE A 2 3.45 4.21 10.12
N ASP A 3 3.89 3.45 11.11
CA ASP A 3 5.09 2.61 11.03
C ASP A 3 4.74 1.22 10.51
N GLY A 4 5.73 0.52 9.97
CA GLY A 4 5.64 -0.90 9.65
C GLY A 4 6.08 -1.26 8.24
N GLU A 5 6.25 -2.55 8.05
CA GLU A 5 6.74 -3.15 6.81
C GLU A 5 5.56 -3.60 5.94
N PHE A 6 5.81 -3.68 4.63
CA PHE A 6 4.84 -4.17 3.65
C PHE A 6 5.30 -5.52 3.13
N GLU A 7 4.39 -6.49 3.05
CA GLU A 7 4.66 -7.82 2.50
C GLU A 7 4.03 -7.98 1.12
N ALA A 8 4.66 -8.75 0.22
CA ALA A 8 4.25 -8.88 -1.18
C ALA A 8 3.14 -9.93 -1.41
N TRP A 9 1.96 -9.73 -0.81
CA TRP A 9 0.86 -10.70 -0.87
C TRP A 9 0.28 -10.87 -2.27
N ILE A 10 -0.59 -11.88 -2.40
CA ILE A 10 -1.27 -12.27 -3.66
C ILE A 10 -2.04 -11.10 -4.28
N HIS A 11 -2.68 -10.25 -3.47
CA HIS A 11 -3.52 -9.13 -3.91
C HIS A 11 -2.85 -7.76 -3.71
N GLY A 12 -1.53 -7.72 -3.85
CA GLY A 12 -0.71 -6.53 -3.68
C GLY A 12 -0.02 -6.40 -2.31
N PRO A 13 0.73 -5.31 -2.10
CA PRO A 13 1.44 -5.02 -0.86
C PRO A 13 0.51 -4.87 0.34
N VAL A 14 0.84 -5.50 1.47
CA VAL A 14 0.04 -5.44 2.70
C VAL A 14 0.91 -5.08 3.89
N ASN A 15 0.52 -4.06 4.65
CA ASN A 15 1.05 -3.86 6.00
C ASN A 15 0.37 -4.86 6.96
N ARG A 16 1.17 -5.77 7.52
CA ARG A 16 0.67 -6.88 8.35
C ARG A 16 -0.08 -6.41 9.60
N GLU A 17 0.39 -5.34 10.24
CA GLU A 17 -0.22 -4.81 11.46
C GLU A 17 -1.60 -4.21 11.18
N ILE A 18 -1.71 -3.41 10.11
CA ILE A 18 -2.99 -2.86 9.66
C ILE A 18 -3.94 -3.98 9.26
N TYR A 19 -3.49 -4.97 8.50
CA TYR A 19 -4.33 -6.12 8.15
C TYR A 19 -4.85 -6.85 9.39
N ASN A 20 -3.98 -7.12 10.37
CA ASN A 20 -4.34 -7.83 11.59
C ASN A 20 -5.39 -7.11 12.42
N ARG A 21 -5.44 -5.78 12.38
CA ARG A 21 -6.51 -4.99 13.01
C ARG A 21 -7.90 -5.34 12.46
N PHE A 22 -7.99 -5.67 11.17
CA PHE A 22 -9.28 -5.85 10.48
C PHE A 22 -9.63 -7.32 10.18
N ASN A 23 -8.67 -8.24 10.18
CA ASN A 23 -8.85 -9.61 9.69
C ASN A 23 -9.93 -10.44 10.42
N SER A 24 -10.31 -10.04 11.63
CA SER A 24 -11.29 -10.74 12.46
C SER A 24 -12.73 -10.31 12.20
N THR A 25 -12.92 -9.13 11.60
CA THR A 25 -14.23 -8.52 11.38
C THR A 25 -14.49 -8.17 9.92
N LYS A 26 -13.46 -8.12 9.08
CA LYS A 26 -13.51 -7.72 7.68
C LYS A 26 -12.93 -8.83 6.79
N TYR A 27 -13.51 -8.95 5.61
CA TYR A 27 -13.05 -9.83 4.53
C TYR A 27 -12.52 -9.02 3.36
N LEU A 28 -11.95 -9.71 2.37
CA LEU A 28 -11.55 -9.08 1.11
C LEU A 28 -12.74 -8.28 0.52
N TYR A 29 -12.51 -7.01 0.18
CA TYR A 29 -13.50 -6.05 -0.31
C TYR A 29 -14.53 -5.53 0.72
N SER A 30 -14.37 -5.83 2.01
CA SER A 30 -15.17 -5.15 3.02
C SER A 30 -14.78 -3.68 3.10
N GLU A 31 -15.78 -2.80 3.15
CA GLU A 31 -15.53 -1.38 3.36
C GLU A 31 -15.03 -1.13 4.80
N ILE A 32 -14.02 -0.26 4.90
CA ILE A 32 -13.62 0.38 6.15
C ILE A 32 -14.35 1.72 6.19
N ASN A 33 -15.11 1.96 7.26
CA ASN A 33 -15.94 3.15 7.38
C ASN A 33 -15.67 3.88 8.71
N ILE A 34 -16.44 4.93 9.00
CA ILE A 34 -16.22 5.76 10.18
C ILE A 34 -16.40 4.99 11.50
N ASP A 35 -17.24 3.94 11.52
CA ASP A 35 -17.45 3.12 12.71
C ASP A 35 -16.20 2.28 13.06
N ASP A 36 -15.33 2.06 12.08
CA ASP A 36 -14.04 1.39 12.28
C ASP A 36 -12.96 2.31 12.87
N CYS A 37 -13.23 3.62 12.98
CA CYS A 37 -12.29 4.62 13.46
C CYS A 37 -12.06 4.50 14.97
N MET A 38 -10.83 4.17 15.38
CA MET A 38 -10.46 4.07 16.81
C MET A 38 -10.14 5.42 17.44
N ASN A 39 -9.73 6.43 16.64
CA ASN A 39 -9.37 7.75 17.14
C ASN A 39 -9.99 8.85 16.28
N HIS A 40 -11.05 9.47 16.81
CA HIS A 40 -11.75 10.58 16.17
C HIS A 40 -11.10 11.95 16.45
N ASN A 41 -10.11 11.99 17.35
CA ASN A 41 -9.41 13.20 17.77
C ASN A 41 -7.96 13.20 17.25
N VAL A 42 -7.78 12.87 15.97
CA VAL A 42 -6.48 12.96 15.29
C VAL A 42 -6.16 14.43 14.98
N SER A 43 -4.95 14.85 15.32
CA SER A 43 -4.38 16.12 14.88
C SER A 43 -3.21 15.81 13.96
N LEU A 44 -3.26 16.31 12.73
CA LEU A 44 -2.18 16.19 11.75
C LEU A 44 -1.38 17.49 11.71
N SER A 45 -0.09 17.39 11.42
CA SER A 45 0.67 18.57 10.99
C SER A 45 0.14 19.04 9.62
N SER A 46 0.39 20.30 9.27
CA SER A 46 0.04 20.81 7.94
C SER A 46 0.72 20.01 6.83
N GLU A 47 1.97 19.59 7.06
CA GLU A 47 2.74 18.77 6.12
C GLU A 47 2.14 17.37 5.92
N ASP A 48 1.76 16.68 7.01
CA ASP A 48 1.11 15.36 6.91
C ASP A 48 -0.25 15.46 6.21
N ALA A 49 -1.02 16.52 6.49
CA ALA A 49 -2.33 16.75 5.85
C ALA A 49 -2.19 17.00 4.34
N GLU A 50 -1.29 17.90 3.93
CA GLU A 50 -1.01 18.17 2.52
C GLU A 50 -0.53 16.91 1.79
N PHE A 51 0.32 16.10 2.42
CA PHE A 51 0.79 14.85 1.84
C PHE A 51 -0.36 13.84 1.66
N ILE A 52 -1.24 13.69 2.65
CA ILE A 52 -2.40 12.81 2.55
C ILE A 52 -3.36 13.28 1.45
N ASP A 53 -3.66 14.57 1.38
CA ASP A 53 -4.53 15.13 0.34
C ASP A 53 -3.96 14.87 -1.06
N PHE A 54 -2.65 15.06 -1.25
CA PHE A 54 -1.98 14.71 -2.51
C PHE A 54 -2.15 13.23 -2.89
N ILE A 55 -2.01 12.31 -1.93
CA ILE A 55 -2.22 10.89 -2.19
C ILE A 55 -3.69 10.62 -2.56
N LEU A 56 -4.64 11.19 -1.83
CA LEU A 56 -6.08 11.00 -2.09
C LEU A 56 -6.48 11.55 -3.46
N GLU A 57 -6.07 12.76 -3.81
CA GLU A 57 -6.38 13.37 -5.12
C GLU A 57 -5.88 12.53 -6.30
N ASN A 58 -4.73 11.85 -6.13
CA ASN A 58 -4.14 11.05 -7.19
C ASN A 58 -4.69 9.62 -7.26
N TYR A 59 -5.01 9.01 -6.11
CA TYR A 59 -5.32 7.58 -6.04
C TYR A 59 -6.76 7.22 -5.71
N LEU A 60 -7.55 8.13 -5.11
CA LEU A 60 -8.93 7.84 -4.69
C LEU A 60 -9.86 7.48 -5.86
N LYS A 61 -9.51 7.92 -7.07
CA LYS A 61 -10.26 7.60 -8.30
C LYS A 61 -10.13 6.15 -8.75
N TYR A 62 -9.12 5.41 -8.26
CA TYR A 62 -8.90 4.02 -8.64
C TYR A 62 -9.69 3.08 -7.74
N SER A 63 -10.31 2.08 -8.35
CA SER A 63 -10.88 0.93 -7.65
C SER A 63 -9.79 0.06 -7.01
N GLY A 64 -10.17 -0.78 -6.05
CA GLY A 64 -9.24 -1.74 -5.43
C GLY A 64 -8.56 -2.66 -6.45
N ALA A 65 -9.30 -3.11 -7.48
CA ALA A 65 -8.74 -3.93 -8.56
C ALA A 65 -7.75 -3.17 -9.45
N GLU A 66 -7.95 -1.87 -9.65
CA GLU A 66 -7.00 -1.04 -10.39
C GLU A 66 -5.71 -0.80 -9.59
N LEU A 67 -5.82 -0.53 -8.28
CA LEU A 67 -4.67 -0.41 -7.38
C LEU A 67 -3.88 -1.73 -7.30
N GLU A 68 -4.57 -2.87 -7.18
CA GLU A 68 -3.96 -4.21 -7.24
C GLU A 68 -3.17 -4.37 -8.55
N ARG A 69 -3.80 -4.08 -9.69
CA ARG A 69 -3.14 -4.15 -11.00
C ARG A 69 -1.94 -3.20 -11.10
N LEU A 70 -2.01 -1.99 -10.55
CA LEU A 70 -0.86 -1.09 -10.51
C LEU A 70 0.29 -1.77 -9.77
N SER A 71 0.06 -2.23 -8.54
CA SER A 71 1.09 -2.84 -7.70
C SER A 71 1.72 -4.10 -8.32
N HIS A 72 0.95 -4.91 -9.04
CA HIS A 72 1.45 -6.11 -9.73
C HIS A 72 2.35 -5.80 -10.94
N ASN A 73 2.40 -4.53 -11.38
CA ASN A 73 3.31 -4.07 -12.42
C ASN A 73 4.52 -3.31 -11.85
N GLU A 74 4.64 -3.19 -10.52
CA GLU A 74 5.74 -2.47 -9.89
C GLU A 74 6.86 -3.41 -9.47
N MET A 75 8.10 -3.02 -9.81
CA MET A 75 9.30 -3.81 -9.54
C MET A 75 9.39 -4.31 -8.08
N PRO A 76 9.11 -3.48 -7.04
CA PRO A 76 9.29 -3.92 -5.65
C PRO A 76 8.43 -5.14 -5.30
N TRP A 77 7.19 -5.21 -5.80
CA TRP A 77 6.30 -6.34 -5.57
C TRP A 77 6.76 -7.56 -6.39
N ILE A 78 7.13 -7.37 -7.66
CA ILE A 78 7.57 -8.43 -8.57
C ILE A 78 8.84 -9.10 -8.04
N GLU A 79 9.87 -8.33 -7.71
CA GLU A 79 11.16 -8.87 -7.26
C GLU A 79 11.04 -9.56 -5.90
N THR A 80 10.24 -9.01 -4.98
CA THR A 80 10.01 -9.64 -3.68
C THR A 80 9.33 -11.01 -3.82
N ARG A 81 8.45 -11.18 -4.81
CA ARG A 81 7.79 -12.47 -5.09
C ARG A 81 8.67 -13.44 -5.87
N GLY A 82 9.58 -12.95 -6.71
CA GLY A 82 10.49 -13.80 -7.50
C GLY A 82 9.73 -14.77 -8.39
N ASP A 83 10.07 -16.06 -8.32
CA ASP A 83 9.51 -17.12 -9.18
C ASP A 83 8.15 -17.67 -8.73
N LEU A 84 7.50 -17.07 -7.74
CA LEU A 84 6.20 -17.52 -7.25
C LEU A 84 5.12 -17.31 -8.32
N ASN A 85 4.25 -18.30 -8.49
CA ASN A 85 3.05 -18.18 -9.32
C ASN A 85 2.11 -17.09 -8.78
N VAL A 86 1.23 -16.60 -9.65
CA VAL A 86 0.30 -15.48 -9.34
C VAL A 86 -0.58 -15.75 -8.10
N ASN A 87 -0.98 -17.01 -7.87
CA ASN A 87 -1.85 -17.39 -6.76
C ASN A 87 -1.09 -17.95 -5.55
N GLU A 88 0.24 -18.00 -5.60
CA GLU A 88 1.04 -18.48 -4.47
C GLU A 88 1.13 -17.42 -3.39
N ARG A 89 0.92 -17.87 -2.14
CA ARG A 89 1.06 -17.02 -0.96
C ARG A 89 2.51 -16.55 -0.85
N CYS A 90 2.67 -15.26 -0.55
CA CYS A 90 3.94 -14.65 -0.23
C CYS A 90 3.72 -13.70 0.95
N ASP A 91 4.52 -13.87 2.00
CA ASP A 91 4.60 -13.00 3.18
C ASP A 91 6.02 -12.45 3.38
N LYS A 92 6.82 -12.43 2.31
CA LYS A 92 8.12 -11.75 2.31
C LYS A 92 7.91 -10.24 2.34
N VAL A 93 8.71 -9.58 3.16
CA VAL A 93 8.77 -8.12 3.24
C VAL A 93 9.37 -7.54 1.96
N ILE A 94 8.69 -6.54 1.41
CA ILE A 94 9.20 -5.66 0.36
C ILE A 94 10.17 -4.70 1.04
N THR A 95 11.45 -4.84 0.74
CA THR A 95 12.50 -4.03 1.37
C THR A 95 12.36 -2.55 0.97
N PRO A 96 12.60 -1.59 1.89
CA PRO A 96 12.61 -0.16 1.59
C PRO A 96 13.51 0.21 0.41
N GLU A 97 14.64 -0.48 0.24
CA GLU A 97 15.61 -0.23 -0.82
C GLU A 97 14.99 -0.41 -2.21
N LEU A 98 14.22 -1.48 -2.42
CA LEU A 98 13.51 -1.73 -3.69
C LEU A 98 12.50 -0.62 -3.99
N MET A 99 11.75 -0.18 -2.97
CA MET A 99 10.78 0.91 -3.13
C MET A 99 11.48 2.22 -3.49
N ILE A 100 12.55 2.57 -2.78
CA ILE A 100 13.36 3.78 -3.03
C ILE A 100 13.94 3.75 -4.44
N GLU A 101 14.51 2.61 -4.86
CA GLU A 101 15.08 2.46 -6.20
C GLU A 101 14.00 2.68 -7.28
N TYR A 102 12.86 2.01 -7.15
CA TYR A 102 11.80 2.05 -8.15
C TYR A 102 11.19 3.45 -8.29
N TYR A 103 10.75 4.05 -7.18
CA TYR A 103 10.11 5.37 -7.22
C TYR A 103 11.12 6.49 -7.48
N GLY A 104 12.39 6.32 -7.07
CA GLY A 104 13.49 7.22 -7.42
C GLY A 104 13.69 7.30 -8.94
N LYS A 105 13.78 6.15 -9.63
CA LYS A 105 13.88 6.13 -11.11
C LYS A 105 12.65 6.72 -11.80
N LYS A 106 11.44 6.43 -11.30
CA LYS A 106 10.20 7.06 -11.81
C LYS A 106 10.25 8.58 -11.68
N TRP A 107 10.73 9.09 -10.55
CA TRP A 107 10.85 10.52 -10.30
C TRP A 107 11.84 11.20 -11.25
N GLU A 108 13.00 10.58 -11.50
CA GLU A 108 13.97 11.06 -12.48
C GLU A 108 13.36 11.15 -13.89
N THR A 109 12.57 10.14 -14.28
CA THR A 109 11.90 10.09 -15.59
C THR A 109 10.84 11.18 -15.76
N ILE A 110 10.14 11.56 -14.68
CA ILE A 110 9.14 12.64 -14.73
C ILE A 110 9.81 14.02 -14.84
N LYS A 111 11.04 14.14 -14.32
CA LYS A 111 11.80 15.40 -14.31
C LYS A 111 12.61 15.66 -15.59
N SER A 112 12.88 14.63 -16.39
CA SER A 112 13.57 14.73 -17.69
C SER A 112 12.64 15.16 -18.80
#